data_AF-A0A955PWB8-F1
#
_entry.id   AF-A0A955PWB8-F1
#
_cell.length_a   1.000
_cell.length_b   1.000
_cell.length_c   1.000
_cell.angle_alpha   90.00
_cell.angle_beta   90.00
_cell.angle_gamma   90.00
#
_symmetry.space_group_name_H-M   'P 1'
#
loop_
_entity.id
_entity.type
_entity.pdbx_description
1 polymer ?
#
loop_
_entity_poly.entity_id
_entity_poly.type
_entity_poly.pdbx_seq_one_letter_code
_entity_poly.pdbx_strand_id
1 'polypeptide(L)' 'MSRNIIIVGGVAGGASAAAKARRTNETANIVMFEKGPY' A
#
# COMPACT_ATOMS: atom_id res chain seq x y z
N MET A 1 13.25 -10.10 -5.25
CA MET A 1 13.42 -9.49 -3.91
C MET A 1 12.07 -9.02 -3.41
N SER A 2 11.62 -9.54 -2.28
CA SER A 2 10.45 -9.01 -1.58
C SER A 2 10.76 -7.59 -1.11
N ARG A 3 9.90 -6.63 -1.46
CA ARG A 3 10.03 -5.24 -1.01
C ARG A 3 9.04 -5.01 0.12
N ASN A 4 9.50 -4.36 1.18
CA ASN A 4 8.63 -3.84 2.24
C ASN A 4 8.21 -2.42 1.83
N ILE A 5 6.89 -2.21 1.71
CA ILE A 5 6.30 -0.95 1.26
C ILE A 5 5.36 -0.47 2.36
N ILE A 6 5.68 0.69 2.93
CA ILE A 6 4.84 1.37 3.92
C ILE A 6 4.17 2.56 3.25
N ILE A 7 2.85 2.63 3.38
CA ILE A 7 2.01 3.69 2.82
C ILE A 7 1.33 4.43 3.98
N VAL A 8 1.44 5.75 4.00
CA VAL A 8 0.79 6.62 5.01
C VAL A 8 -0.22 7.49 4.30
N GLY A 9 -1.49 7.35 4.69
CA GLY A 9 -2.66 7.81 3.96
C GLY A 9 -3.20 6.70 3.07
N GLY A 10 -4.48 6.37 3.20
CA GLY A 10 -5.17 5.24 2.55
C GLY A 10 -6.29 5.64 1.60
N VAL A 11 -6.55 6.93 1.39
CA VAL A 11 -7.69 7.40 0.58
C VAL A 11 -7.44 7.26 -0.94
N ALA A 12 -7.22 8.34 -1.70
CA ALA A 12 -7.11 8.24 -3.16
C ALA A 12 -5.75 7.68 -3.60
N GLY A 13 -4.68 8.39 -3.29
CA GLY A 13 -3.32 8.04 -3.72
C GLY A 13 -2.78 6.79 -3.03
N GLY A 14 -3.01 6.67 -1.72
CA GLY A 14 -2.53 5.56 -0.90
C GLY A 14 -3.09 4.20 -1.34
N ALA A 15 -4.42 4.07 -1.44
CA ALA A 15 -5.06 2.87 -1.94
C ALA A 15 -4.60 2.54 -3.37
N SER A 16 -4.49 3.55 -4.25
CA SER A 16 -4.02 3.36 -5.62
C SER A 16 -2.59 2.81 -5.67
N ALA A 17 -1.69 3.34 -4.83
CA ALA A 17 -0.32 2.87 -4.69
C ALA A 17 -0.25 1.44 -4.16
N ALA A 18 -1.03 1.11 -3.12
CA ALA A 18 -1.11 -0.23 -2.56
C ALA A 18 -1.58 -1.26 -3.61
N ALA A 19 -2.65 -0.93 -4.34
CA ALA A 19 -3.21 -1.77 -5.39
C ALA A 19 -2.22 -1.97 -6.55
N LYS A 20 -1.49 -0.93 -6.95
CA LYS A 20 -0.45 -1.05 -7.97
C LYS A 20 0.72 -1.91 -7.48
N ALA A 21 1.18 -1.69 -6.25
CA ALA A 21 2.27 -2.46 -5.66
C ALA A 21 1.95 -3.96 -5.63
N ARG A 22 0.74 -4.35 -5.21
CA ARG A 22 0.31 -5.76 -5.23
C ARG A 22 0.25 -6.35 -6.64
N ARG A 23 -0.25 -5.59 -7.63
CA ARG A 23 -0.29 -6.04 -9.04
C ARG A 23 1.10 -6.23 -9.65
N THR A 24 2.07 -5.42 -9.23
CA THR A 24 3.43 -5.49 -9.78
C THR A 24 4.30 -6.53 -9.06
N ASN A 25 4.05 -6.80 -7.79
CA ASN A 25 4.79 -7.79 -7.04
C ASN A 25 3.89 -8.50 -6.03
N GLU A 26 3.52 -9.74 -6.35
CA GLU A 26 2.67 -10.57 -5.48
C GLU A 26 3.32 -10.88 -4.12
N THR A 27 4.65 -10.83 -4.04
CA THR A 27 5.43 -11.12 -2.82
C THR A 27 5.80 -9.87 -2.04
N ALA A 28 5.38 -8.68 -2.49
CA ALA A 28 5.61 -7.46 -1.73
C ALA A 28 4.85 -7.50 -0.40
N ASN A 29 5.53 -7.09 0.67
CA ASN A 29 4.90 -6.85 1.96
C ASN A 29 4.43 -5.38 1.99
N ILE A 30 3.13 -5.17 2.11
CA ILE A 30 2.51 -3.85 1.96
C ILE A 30 1.70 -3.57 3.22
N VAL A 31 2.05 -2.48 3.91
CA VAL A 31 1.33 -2.02 5.11
C VAL A 31 0.85 -0.59 4.86
N MET A 32 -0.43 -0.34 5.11
CA MET A 32 -1.06 0.96 4.93
C MET A 32 -1.60 1.48 6.25
N PHE A 33 -1.28 2.73 6.57
CA PHE A 33 -1.78 3.43 7.75
C PHE A 33 -2.68 4.57 7.30
N GLU A 34 -3.89 4.63 7.82
CA GLU A 34 -4.80 5.77 7.65
C GLU A 34 -5.21 6.25 9.04
N LYS A 35 -5.27 7.58 9.22
CA LYS A 35 -5.67 8.21 10.48
C LYS A 35 -7.18 8.28 10.58
N GLY A 36 -7.85 8.44 9.44
CA GLY A 36 -9.29 8.51 9.36
C GLY A 36 -9.97 7.24 9.90
N PRO A 37 -11.26 7.33 10.27
CA PRO A 37 -12.03 6.16 10.67
C PRO A 37 -12.35 5.21 9.51
N TYR A 38 -11.91 5.57 8.28
CA TYR A 38 -12.16 4.86 7.03
C TYR A 38 -10.84 4.50 6.36
#